data_AF-A0A955V5J8-F1
#
_entry.id   AF-A0A955V5J8-F1
#
_cell.length_a   1.000
_cell.length_b   1.000
_cell.length_c   1.000
_cell.angle_alpha   90.00
_cell.angle_beta   90.00
_cell.angle_gamma   90.00
#
_symmetry.space_group_name_H-M   'P 1'
#
loop_
_entity.id
_entity.type
_entity.pdbx_description
1 polymer ?
#
loop_
_entity_poly.entity_id
_entity_poly.type
_entity_poly.pdbx_seq_one_letter_code
_entity_poly.pdbx_strand_id
1 'polypeptide(L)'
;MTLAVAQILAHPGFLKLELMRRGLRVEGDSLAALPGTPRFGATGHALFGSAGDLDLELPRGTFATVPIEPRLVERSPYRLVHDGDVWAVTADAADAPRTRVKVVPPSSFFAQRTAESGVPFGQIGTVHGPYLALSPTNRCQFLATSDRCRFCGVGQKVAAHDALPVDDIVEAVRVARAEHDVNMVHLSVGWLGTDDGGVQVLEPYIAAIKRHFDILVAVDALPPKDDGWIDRTYGMGADAISYNLELWDPALFAQICPGPARVIGRERFLEALGYATTVFPSGGVNCHLIVGLEPLASTRAGMEALARMGVVPVLPV
;
A
#
# COMPACT_ATOMS: atom_id res chain seq x y z
N MET A 1 22.06 -0.38 17.58
CA MET A 1 21.75 -0.81 18.97
C MET A 1 20.61 -1.82 18.88
N THR A 2 20.80 -3.05 19.34
CA THR A 2 19.74 -4.07 19.30
C THR A 2 18.89 -3.89 20.55
N LEU A 3 17.61 -3.55 20.40
CA LEU A 3 16.67 -3.41 21.51
C LEU A 3 16.38 -4.79 22.12
N ALA A 4 16.21 -4.86 23.43
CA ALA A 4 15.77 -6.09 24.09
C ALA A 4 14.32 -6.41 23.73
N VAL A 5 13.97 -7.70 23.65
CA VAL A 5 12.62 -8.18 23.30
C VAL A 5 11.53 -7.56 24.19
N ALA A 6 11.79 -7.43 25.50
CA ALA A 6 10.86 -6.80 26.43
C ALA A 6 10.62 -5.31 26.12
N GLN A 7 11.64 -4.58 25.65
CA GLN A 7 11.51 -3.17 25.26
C GLN A 7 10.67 -3.02 23.97
N ILE A 8 10.85 -3.94 23.02
CA ILE A 8 10.08 -3.97 21.78
C ILE A 8 8.60 -4.21 22.09
N LEU A 9 8.29 -5.26 22.85
CA LEU A 9 6.92 -5.62 23.22
C LEU A 9 6.22 -4.50 24.00
N ALA A 10 6.93 -3.81 24.89
CA ALA A 10 6.36 -2.71 25.67
C ALA A 10 6.09 -1.42 24.89
N HIS A 11 6.65 -1.26 23.67
CA HIS A 11 6.54 -0.03 22.89
C HIS A 11 5.79 -0.27 21.58
N PRO A 12 4.55 0.25 21.41
CA PRO A 12 3.70 -0.10 20.27
C PRO A 12 4.30 0.26 18.91
N GLY A 13 5.09 1.34 18.82
CA GLY A 13 5.78 1.70 17.59
C GLY A 13 6.93 0.74 17.22
N PHE A 14 7.67 0.22 18.20
CA PHE A 14 8.74 -0.73 17.93
C PHE A 14 8.17 -2.11 17.61
N LEU A 15 7.13 -2.51 18.36
CA LEU A 15 6.39 -3.72 18.07
C LEU A 15 5.78 -3.70 16.67
N LYS A 16 5.12 -2.60 16.27
CA LYS A 16 4.60 -2.44 14.90
C LYS A 16 5.66 -2.71 13.84
N LEU A 17 6.80 -2.05 13.92
CA LEU A 17 7.88 -2.20 12.93
C LEU A 17 8.45 -3.62 12.90
N GLU A 18 8.62 -4.25 14.05
CA GLU A 18 9.13 -5.62 14.12
C GLU A 18 8.11 -6.65 13.62
N LEU A 19 6.82 -6.46 13.90
CA LEU A 19 5.75 -7.30 13.38
C LEU A 19 5.59 -7.14 11.86
N MET A 20 5.60 -5.92 11.33
CA MET A 20 5.53 -5.72 9.87
C MET A 20 6.73 -6.35 9.14
N ARG A 21 7.92 -6.30 9.75
CA ARG A 21 9.16 -6.81 9.14
C ARG A 21 9.35 -8.32 9.26
N ARG A 22 8.98 -8.91 10.40
CA ARG A 22 9.23 -10.35 10.69
C ARG A 22 7.95 -11.19 10.65
N GLY A 23 6.80 -10.56 10.55
CA GLY A 23 5.49 -11.17 10.65
C GLY A 23 5.18 -11.74 12.03
N LEU A 24 4.03 -12.39 12.11
CA LEU A 24 3.47 -12.94 13.34
C LEU A 24 3.00 -14.37 13.10
N ARG A 25 3.49 -15.31 13.90
CA ARG A 25 2.96 -16.68 13.83
C ARG A 25 1.59 -16.76 14.50
N VAL A 26 0.66 -17.40 13.82
CA VAL A 26 -0.68 -17.71 14.35
C VAL A 26 -0.91 -19.21 14.16
N GLU A 27 -1.07 -19.93 15.26
CA GLU A 27 -1.06 -21.41 15.27
C GLU A 27 -2.18 -21.98 16.14
N GLY A 28 -2.53 -23.24 15.88
CA GLY A 28 -3.44 -24.04 16.70
C GLY A 28 -4.78 -23.34 16.98
N ASP A 29 -5.20 -23.33 18.23
CA ASP A 29 -6.46 -22.75 18.70
C ASP A 29 -6.57 -21.25 18.42
N SER A 30 -5.45 -20.53 18.38
CA SER A 30 -5.45 -19.09 18.05
C SER A 30 -5.81 -18.84 16.60
N LEU A 31 -5.41 -19.73 15.67
CA LEU A 31 -5.80 -19.61 14.26
C LEU A 31 -7.29 -19.94 14.08
N ALA A 32 -7.80 -20.95 14.79
CA ALA A 32 -9.20 -21.35 14.74
C ALA A 32 -10.15 -20.30 15.34
N ALA A 33 -9.68 -19.52 16.32
CA ALA A 33 -10.45 -18.48 16.99
C ALA A 33 -10.45 -17.11 16.27
N LEU A 34 -9.70 -16.94 15.17
CA LEU A 34 -9.68 -15.66 14.44
C LEU A 34 -11.07 -15.32 13.87
N PRO A 35 -11.58 -14.10 14.13
CA PRO A 35 -12.87 -13.65 13.60
C PRO A 35 -12.82 -13.55 12.06
N GLY A 36 -13.87 -14.06 11.40
CA GLY A 36 -14.05 -13.90 9.94
C GLY A 36 -13.30 -14.88 9.03
N THR A 37 -12.80 -16.02 9.54
CA THR A 37 -12.09 -17.00 8.70
C THR A 37 -13.03 -17.89 7.88
N PRO A 38 -12.62 -18.23 6.63
CA PRO A 38 -12.09 -19.58 6.47
C PRO A 38 -10.80 -19.54 5.63
N ARG A 39 -9.64 -19.68 6.28
CA ARG A 39 -8.31 -19.85 5.67
C ARG A 39 -7.85 -18.72 4.75
N PHE A 40 -7.00 -17.84 5.29
CA PHE A 40 -6.04 -16.99 4.54
C PHE A 40 -6.60 -16.36 3.24
N GLY A 41 -7.33 -15.24 3.33
CA GLY A 41 -7.84 -14.62 2.11
C GLY A 41 -8.44 -13.22 2.11
N ALA A 42 -8.58 -12.47 3.21
CA ALA A 42 -9.47 -11.30 3.15
C ALA A 42 -9.11 -10.03 3.96
N THR A 43 -7.83 -9.71 4.14
CA THR A 43 -7.41 -8.39 4.69
C THR A 43 -6.52 -7.59 3.75
N GLY A 44 -6.15 -8.15 2.60
CA GLY A 44 -5.26 -7.48 1.65
C GLY A 44 -5.50 -7.98 0.23
N HIS A 45 -5.89 -7.07 -0.66
CA HIS A 45 -6.11 -7.36 -2.06
C HIS A 45 -4.80 -7.56 -2.84
N ALA A 46 -4.84 -8.35 -3.90
CA ALA A 46 -3.71 -8.67 -4.77
C ALA A 46 -3.06 -7.47 -5.51
N LEU A 47 -3.72 -6.31 -5.52
CA LEU A 47 -3.19 -5.09 -6.15
C LEU A 47 -2.36 -4.24 -5.18
N PHE A 48 -2.66 -4.28 -3.88
CA PHE A 48 -2.15 -3.31 -2.90
C PHE A 48 -1.66 -3.94 -1.60
N GLY A 49 -1.64 -5.28 -1.49
CA GLY A 49 -1.19 -5.97 -0.28
C GLY A 49 -0.96 -7.47 -0.47
N SER A 50 -0.45 -8.10 0.59
CA SER A 50 -0.25 -9.54 0.65
C SER A 50 -1.55 -10.19 1.15
N ALA A 51 -2.08 -11.18 0.42
CA ALA A 51 -3.26 -11.91 0.89
C ALA A 51 -2.82 -12.91 1.95
N GLY A 52 -2.63 -12.41 3.16
CA GLY A 52 -2.09 -13.17 4.29
C GLY A 52 -1.71 -12.31 5.47
N ASP A 53 -2.26 -11.08 5.56
CA ASP A 53 -1.95 -10.16 6.64
C ASP A 53 -3.05 -10.21 7.72
N LEU A 54 -2.73 -9.74 8.92
CA LEU A 54 -3.66 -9.59 10.02
C LEU A 54 -3.58 -8.17 10.53
N ASP A 55 -4.72 -7.49 10.57
CA ASP A 55 -4.79 -6.15 11.14
C ASP A 55 -4.92 -6.22 12.66
N LEU A 56 -4.02 -5.51 13.35
CA LEU A 56 -3.96 -5.42 14.80
C LEU A 56 -4.04 -3.98 15.27
N GLU A 57 -4.86 -3.75 16.29
CA GLU A 57 -4.77 -2.54 17.12
C GLU A 57 -3.84 -2.84 18.31
N LEU A 58 -2.63 -2.28 18.26
CA LEU A 58 -1.65 -2.32 19.34
C LEU A 58 -1.96 -1.25 20.40
N PRO A 59 -1.32 -1.30 21.59
CA PRO A 59 -1.54 -0.29 22.63
C PRO A 59 -1.43 1.15 22.11
N ARG A 60 -2.20 2.05 22.72
CA ARG A 60 -2.30 3.47 22.32
C ARG A 60 -2.89 3.68 20.92
N GLY A 61 -3.75 2.77 20.46
CA GLY A 61 -4.44 2.88 19.15
C GLY A 61 -3.51 2.77 17.95
N THR A 62 -2.35 2.13 18.10
CA THR A 62 -1.39 1.99 17.00
C THR A 62 -1.82 0.85 16.08
N PHE A 63 -2.20 1.17 14.85
CA PHE A 63 -2.61 0.16 13.86
C PHE A 63 -1.41 -0.50 13.16
N ALA A 64 -1.45 -1.82 12.99
CA ALA A 64 -0.44 -2.59 12.26
C ALA A 64 -1.09 -3.68 11.41
N THR A 65 -0.81 -3.66 10.11
CA THR A 65 -1.10 -4.76 9.17
C THR A 65 0.11 -5.70 9.17
N VAL A 66 -0.07 -6.92 9.64
CA VAL A 66 1.04 -7.83 10.00
C VAL A 66 0.99 -9.10 9.16
N PRO A 67 2.05 -9.47 8.42
CA PRO A 67 2.04 -10.71 7.66
C PRO A 67 1.98 -11.92 8.59
N ILE A 68 1.07 -12.86 8.28
CA ILE A 68 0.88 -14.14 8.99
C ILE A 68 1.05 -15.35 8.07
N GLU A 69 1.41 -15.15 6.79
CA GLU A 69 1.65 -16.21 5.81
C GLU A 69 2.75 -17.17 6.32
N PRO A 70 2.46 -18.47 6.50
CA PRO A 70 3.37 -19.44 7.11
C PRO A 70 4.82 -19.41 6.61
N ARG A 71 5.02 -19.25 5.29
CA ARG A 71 6.38 -19.19 4.71
C ARG A 71 7.16 -17.95 5.10
N LEU A 72 6.49 -16.81 5.31
CA LEU A 72 7.13 -15.55 5.68
C LEU A 72 7.41 -15.50 7.19
N VAL A 73 6.59 -16.18 7.99
CA VAL A 73 6.63 -16.09 9.46
C VAL A 73 7.33 -17.25 10.16
N GLU A 74 7.79 -18.26 9.41
CA GLU A 74 8.48 -19.44 9.96
C GLU A 74 9.59 -19.05 10.96
N ARG A 75 10.36 -18.00 10.64
CA ARG A 75 11.47 -17.48 11.45
C ARG A 75 11.13 -16.27 12.32
N SER A 76 9.87 -15.83 12.35
CA SER A 76 9.45 -14.76 13.25
C SER A 76 9.77 -15.15 14.69
N PRO A 77 10.17 -14.26 15.60
CA PRO A 77 10.22 -14.60 17.02
C PRO A 77 8.88 -14.34 17.71
N TYR A 78 7.88 -13.80 17.00
CA TYR A 78 6.61 -13.33 17.57
C TYR A 78 5.47 -14.28 17.26
N ARG A 79 4.61 -14.50 18.24
CA ARG A 79 3.39 -15.32 18.12
C ARG A 79 2.18 -14.61 18.71
N LEU A 80 1.04 -14.81 18.06
CA LEU A 80 -0.25 -14.42 18.58
C LEU A 80 -0.75 -15.52 19.52
N VAL A 81 -1.17 -15.13 20.71
CA VAL A 81 -1.81 -16.01 21.67
C VAL A 81 -3.13 -15.41 22.11
N HIS A 82 -4.07 -16.28 22.45
CA HIS A 82 -5.34 -15.88 23.05
C HIS A 82 -5.51 -16.60 24.39
N ASP A 83 -6.08 -15.89 25.37
CA ASP A 83 -6.46 -16.40 26.69
C ASP A 83 -7.90 -15.97 26.97
N GLY A 84 -8.87 -16.86 26.70
CA GLY A 84 -10.31 -16.60 26.79
C GLY A 84 -10.85 -15.68 25.68
N ASP A 85 -11.04 -14.39 25.97
CA ASP A 85 -11.48 -13.40 24.96
C ASP A 85 -10.39 -12.37 24.66
N VAL A 86 -9.18 -12.54 25.23
CA VAL A 86 -8.12 -11.54 25.16
C VAL A 86 -6.98 -12.01 24.25
N TRP A 87 -6.71 -11.23 23.21
CA TRP A 87 -5.57 -11.42 22.31
C TRP A 87 -4.30 -10.74 22.83
N ALA A 88 -3.16 -11.40 22.66
CA ALA A 88 -1.86 -10.82 22.99
C ALA A 88 -0.75 -11.29 22.03
N VAL A 89 0.22 -10.42 21.79
CA VAL A 89 1.48 -10.74 21.12
C VAL A 89 2.56 -11.03 22.17
N THR A 90 3.31 -12.10 21.96
CA THR A 90 4.47 -12.47 22.78
C THR A 90 5.62 -12.95 21.89
N ALA A 91 6.80 -13.14 22.47
CA ALA A 91 7.98 -13.66 21.77
C ALA A 91 8.46 -15.03 22.33
N ASP A 92 9.36 -15.70 21.60
CA ASP A 92 9.96 -16.99 21.99
C ASP A 92 11.05 -16.91 23.07
N ALA A 93 11.23 -15.74 23.70
CA ALA A 93 12.14 -15.59 24.82
C ALA A 93 11.50 -16.11 26.13
N ALA A 94 12.32 -16.73 26.99
CA ALA A 94 11.91 -17.03 28.36
C ALA A 94 11.47 -15.72 29.05
N ASP A 95 10.32 -15.76 29.73
CA ASP A 95 9.71 -14.62 30.42
C ASP A 95 9.36 -13.42 29.51
N ALA A 96 9.16 -13.64 28.21
CA ALA A 96 8.68 -12.59 27.31
C ALA A 96 7.32 -12.04 27.80
N PRO A 97 7.18 -10.71 27.95
CA PRO A 97 5.92 -10.12 28.35
C PRO A 97 4.85 -10.31 27.27
N ARG A 98 3.59 -10.36 27.68
CA ARG A 98 2.44 -10.40 26.77
C ARG A 98 1.91 -8.99 26.53
N THR A 99 1.91 -8.57 25.28
CA THR A 99 1.35 -7.28 24.88
C THR A 99 -0.07 -7.49 24.40
N ARG A 100 -1.06 -6.96 25.13
CA ARG A 100 -2.46 -7.03 24.71
C ARG A 100 -2.66 -6.29 23.39
N VAL A 101 -3.38 -6.92 22.47
CA VAL A 101 -3.74 -6.37 21.16
C VAL A 101 -5.23 -6.64 20.90
N LYS A 102 -5.81 -5.94 19.94
CA LYS A 102 -7.09 -6.34 19.36
C LYS A 102 -6.85 -6.85 17.95
N VAL A 103 -7.44 -7.99 17.64
CA VAL A 103 -7.55 -8.45 16.24
C VAL A 103 -8.68 -7.67 15.59
N VAL A 104 -8.36 -6.98 14.50
CA VAL A 104 -9.34 -6.21 13.74
C VAL A 104 -9.94 -7.15 12.68
N PRO A 105 -11.26 -7.38 12.69
CA PRO A 105 -11.89 -8.21 11.67
C PRO A 105 -11.79 -7.53 10.30
N PRO A 106 -11.80 -8.31 9.20
CA PRO A 106 -11.76 -7.76 7.87
C PRO A 106 -13.00 -6.89 7.60
N SER A 107 -12.80 -5.81 6.83
CA SER A 107 -13.88 -4.91 6.42
C SER A 107 -14.98 -5.64 5.65
N SER A 108 -16.23 -5.28 5.90
CA SER A 108 -17.37 -5.85 5.16
C SER A 108 -17.33 -5.47 3.67
N PHE A 109 -16.58 -4.43 3.32
CA PHE A 109 -16.25 -4.04 1.94
C PHE A 109 -15.81 -5.24 1.10
N PHE A 110 -14.97 -6.13 1.63
CA PHE A 110 -14.42 -7.26 0.88
C PHE A 110 -15.44 -8.37 0.58
N ALA A 111 -16.56 -8.41 1.29
CA ALA A 111 -17.65 -9.37 1.07
C ALA A 111 -18.68 -8.87 0.04
N GLN A 112 -18.56 -7.62 -0.39
CA GLN A 112 -19.55 -6.93 -1.23
C GLN A 112 -19.10 -6.82 -2.70
N ARG A 113 -20.06 -6.50 -3.57
CA ARG A 113 -19.90 -6.34 -5.02
C ARG A 113 -20.63 -5.09 -5.48
N THR A 114 -20.18 -4.50 -6.58
CA THR A 114 -20.90 -3.42 -7.27
C THR A 114 -22.28 -3.89 -7.70
N ALA A 115 -23.27 -3.02 -7.58
CA ALA A 115 -24.66 -3.37 -7.81
C ALA A 115 -24.96 -3.70 -9.30
N GLU A 116 -24.37 -2.95 -10.23
CA GLU A 116 -24.65 -3.07 -11.66
C GLU A 116 -23.69 -4.05 -12.36
N SER A 117 -22.37 -3.88 -12.18
CA SER A 117 -21.38 -4.71 -12.88
C SER A 117 -21.03 -6.02 -12.17
N GLY A 118 -21.44 -6.18 -10.89
CA GLY A 118 -21.20 -7.40 -10.10
C GLY A 118 -19.72 -7.65 -9.74
N VAL A 119 -18.85 -6.67 -9.94
CA VAL A 119 -17.41 -6.73 -9.65
C VAL A 119 -17.21 -6.74 -8.14
N PRO A 120 -16.45 -7.70 -7.57
CA PRO A 120 -16.11 -7.67 -6.14
C PRO A 120 -15.37 -6.38 -5.81
N PHE A 121 -15.76 -5.69 -4.74
CA PHE A 121 -15.03 -4.48 -4.31
C PHE A 121 -13.57 -4.74 -3.99
N GLY A 122 -13.26 -5.94 -3.49
CA GLY A 122 -11.88 -6.40 -3.37
C GLY A 122 -11.11 -6.24 -4.68
N GLN A 123 -11.69 -6.58 -5.84
CA GLN A 123 -11.01 -6.42 -7.14
C GLN A 123 -10.75 -4.96 -7.52
N ILE A 124 -11.55 -4.03 -6.99
CA ILE A 124 -11.47 -2.59 -7.26
C ILE A 124 -10.42 -1.93 -6.37
N GLY A 125 -10.33 -2.34 -5.11
CA GLY A 125 -9.46 -1.68 -4.15
C GLY A 125 -9.40 -2.30 -2.76
N THR A 126 -8.76 -1.59 -1.84
CA THR A 126 -8.53 -2.01 -0.46
C THR A 126 -8.71 -0.84 0.50
N VAL A 127 -9.27 -1.12 1.67
CA VAL A 127 -9.46 -0.14 2.75
C VAL A 127 -8.40 -0.40 3.82
N HIS A 128 -7.66 0.62 4.20
CA HIS A 128 -6.70 0.61 5.31
C HIS A 128 -7.01 1.75 6.29
N GLY A 129 -7.93 1.50 7.22
CA GLY A 129 -8.38 2.52 8.18
C GLY A 129 -8.94 3.77 7.46
N PRO A 130 -8.36 4.98 7.63
CA PRO A 130 -8.87 6.20 7.01
C PRO A 130 -8.52 6.35 5.50
N TYR A 131 -7.88 5.35 4.91
CA TYR A 131 -7.34 5.37 3.56
C TYR A 131 -8.01 4.31 2.67
N LEU A 132 -8.33 4.67 1.43
CA LEU A 132 -8.86 3.76 0.42
C LEU A 132 -8.01 3.81 -0.84
N ALA A 133 -7.34 2.71 -1.19
CA ALA A 133 -6.64 2.56 -2.46
C ALA A 133 -7.54 1.90 -3.50
N LEU A 134 -7.69 2.52 -4.66
CA LEU A 134 -8.50 2.04 -5.77
C LEU A 134 -7.64 2.02 -7.04
N SER A 135 -7.89 1.01 -7.89
CA SER A 135 -7.28 0.90 -9.22
C SER A 135 -8.41 0.75 -10.23
N PRO A 136 -8.78 1.80 -11.00
CA PRO A 136 -9.80 1.66 -12.02
C PRO A 136 -9.45 0.62 -13.09
N THR A 137 -8.17 0.38 -13.32
CA THR A 137 -7.63 -0.72 -14.12
C THR A 137 -6.44 -1.34 -13.40
N ASN A 138 -6.17 -2.61 -13.63
CA ASN A 138 -4.92 -3.26 -13.20
C ASN A 138 -3.93 -3.48 -14.35
N ARG A 139 -4.13 -2.82 -15.49
CA ARG A 139 -3.21 -2.92 -16.63
C ARG A 139 -1.93 -2.15 -16.36
N CYS A 140 -0.82 -2.78 -16.74
CA CYS A 140 0.48 -2.17 -16.89
C CYS A 140 1.21 -2.95 -17.99
N GLN A 141 1.70 -2.26 -19.03
CA GLN A 141 2.29 -2.92 -20.20
C GLN A 141 3.52 -3.77 -19.84
N PHE A 142 4.25 -3.42 -18.78
CA PHE A 142 5.40 -4.18 -18.31
C PHE A 142 5.02 -5.56 -17.74
N LEU A 143 3.78 -5.76 -17.29
CA LEU A 143 3.36 -7.04 -16.72
C LEU A 143 3.43 -8.18 -17.73
N ALA A 144 3.22 -7.92 -19.01
CA ALA A 144 3.18 -8.95 -20.05
C ALA A 144 4.56 -9.25 -20.68
N THR A 145 5.64 -8.60 -20.22
CA THR A 145 6.98 -8.74 -20.81
C THR A 145 8.02 -9.12 -19.74
N SER A 146 9.26 -9.33 -20.17
CA SER A 146 10.42 -9.47 -19.28
C SER A 146 10.72 -8.21 -18.45
N ASP A 147 9.99 -7.13 -18.69
CA ASP A 147 10.22 -5.82 -18.08
C ASP A 147 9.41 -5.60 -16.80
N ARG A 148 8.63 -6.62 -16.40
CA ARG A 148 7.88 -6.64 -15.15
C ARG A 148 8.80 -6.34 -13.97
N CYS A 149 8.40 -5.39 -13.11
CA CYS A 149 9.09 -5.15 -11.85
C CYS A 149 9.06 -6.42 -10.99
N ARG A 150 10.21 -6.84 -10.46
CA ARG A 150 10.37 -8.18 -9.84
C ARG A 150 9.59 -8.35 -8.54
N PHE A 151 9.23 -7.25 -7.88
CA PHE A 151 8.41 -7.26 -6.67
C PHE A 151 6.90 -7.20 -6.96
N CYS A 152 6.48 -6.91 -8.20
CA CYS A 152 5.09 -6.56 -8.49
C CYS A 152 4.15 -7.78 -8.37
N GLY A 153 3.16 -7.68 -7.47
CA GLY A 153 2.11 -8.68 -7.26
C GLY A 153 0.90 -8.53 -8.20
N VAL A 154 0.80 -7.42 -8.94
CA VAL A 154 -0.33 -7.12 -9.83
C VAL A 154 -0.46 -8.20 -10.90
N GLY A 155 -1.70 -8.64 -11.16
CA GLY A 155 -2.01 -9.64 -12.18
C GLY A 155 -1.69 -11.09 -11.80
N GLN A 156 -1.20 -11.37 -10.58
CA GLN A 156 -0.92 -12.75 -10.13
C GLN A 156 -2.17 -13.49 -9.63
N LYS A 157 -3.10 -12.81 -8.95
CA LYS A 157 -4.31 -13.41 -8.37
C LYS A 157 -5.61 -12.94 -9.02
N VAL A 158 -5.58 -11.85 -9.77
CA VAL A 158 -6.74 -11.25 -10.45
C VAL A 158 -6.38 -11.10 -11.92
N ALA A 159 -7.32 -11.48 -12.80
CA ALA A 159 -7.14 -11.34 -14.24
C ALA A 159 -6.99 -9.85 -14.62
N ALA A 160 -6.28 -9.59 -15.73
CA ALA A 160 -6.18 -8.24 -16.26
C ALA A 160 -7.57 -7.72 -16.68
N HIS A 161 -7.88 -6.48 -16.34
CA HIS A 161 -9.13 -5.83 -16.73
C HIS A 161 -8.89 -4.40 -17.22
N ASP A 162 -9.69 -3.97 -18.17
CA ASP A 162 -9.75 -2.58 -18.62
C ASP A 162 -10.34 -1.67 -17.54
N ALA A 163 -10.39 -0.37 -17.84
CA ALA A 163 -10.95 0.63 -16.97
C ALA A 163 -12.41 0.30 -16.59
N LEU A 164 -12.67 0.18 -15.30
CA LEU A 164 -14.01 -0.07 -14.74
C LEU A 164 -14.92 1.16 -14.92
N PRO A 165 -16.25 0.99 -14.97
CA PRO A 165 -17.19 2.10 -14.94
C PRO A 165 -16.90 3.09 -13.80
N VAL A 166 -17.04 4.39 -14.06
CA VAL A 166 -16.83 5.43 -13.05
C VAL A 166 -17.77 5.24 -11.85
N ASP A 167 -19.01 4.84 -12.12
CA ASP A 167 -20.02 4.62 -11.09
C ASP A 167 -19.65 3.49 -10.13
N ASP A 168 -18.94 2.45 -10.59
CA ASP A 168 -18.42 1.38 -9.74
C ASP A 168 -17.38 1.89 -8.74
N ILE A 169 -16.51 2.82 -9.16
CA ILE A 169 -15.51 3.45 -8.29
C ILE A 169 -16.19 4.36 -7.27
N VAL A 170 -17.18 5.15 -7.70
CA VAL A 170 -17.98 6.00 -6.81
C VAL A 170 -18.74 5.14 -5.79
N GLU A 171 -19.27 3.98 -6.21
CA GLU A 171 -19.90 3.01 -5.32
C GLU A 171 -18.92 2.45 -4.30
N ALA A 172 -17.71 2.07 -4.72
CA ALA A 172 -16.67 1.58 -3.82
C ALA A 172 -16.34 2.60 -2.73
N VAL A 173 -16.18 3.89 -3.08
CA VAL A 173 -15.94 4.96 -2.10
C VAL A 173 -17.11 5.09 -1.12
N ARG A 174 -18.35 5.02 -1.61
CA ARG A 174 -19.56 5.11 -0.76
C ARG A 174 -19.64 3.96 0.24
N VAL A 175 -19.41 2.73 -0.21
CA VAL A 175 -19.46 1.53 0.64
C VAL A 175 -18.36 1.57 1.69
N ALA A 176 -17.12 1.92 1.30
CA ALA A 176 -16.02 2.04 2.25
C ALA A 176 -16.29 3.09 3.32
N ARG A 177 -16.83 4.27 2.96
CA ARG A 177 -17.18 5.35 3.89
C ARG A 177 -18.35 5.06 4.82
N ALA A 178 -19.20 4.09 4.47
CA ALA A 178 -20.31 3.68 5.33
C ALA A 178 -19.80 2.90 6.57
N GLU A 179 -18.62 2.30 6.48
CA GLU A 179 -18.02 1.49 7.54
C GLU A 179 -16.80 2.15 8.18
N HIS A 180 -16.00 2.90 7.40
CA HIS A 180 -14.73 3.50 7.83
C HIS A 180 -14.74 5.02 7.64
N ASP A 181 -14.02 5.76 8.49
CA ASP A 181 -13.84 7.22 8.33
C ASP A 181 -12.78 7.54 7.25
N VAL A 182 -13.04 7.09 6.03
CA VAL A 182 -12.14 7.30 4.90
C VAL A 182 -12.11 8.78 4.55
N ASN A 183 -10.93 9.39 4.68
CA ASN A 183 -10.68 10.81 4.41
C ASN A 183 -9.73 11.05 3.21
N MET A 184 -9.18 9.97 2.64
CA MET A 184 -8.34 10.03 1.46
C MET A 184 -8.54 8.80 0.56
N VAL A 185 -8.66 9.05 -0.74
CA VAL A 185 -8.67 8.03 -1.80
C VAL A 185 -7.38 8.12 -2.59
N HIS A 186 -6.68 7.00 -2.75
CA HIS A 186 -5.58 6.85 -3.70
C HIS A 186 -6.09 6.19 -4.97
N LEU A 187 -5.92 6.87 -6.10
CA LEU A 187 -6.15 6.29 -7.42
C LEU A 187 -4.82 5.91 -8.03
N SER A 188 -4.63 4.61 -8.25
CA SER A 188 -3.41 4.10 -8.86
C SER A 188 -3.62 3.69 -10.31
N VAL A 189 -2.61 3.91 -11.13
CA VAL A 189 -2.58 3.46 -12.53
C VAL A 189 -1.19 2.93 -12.90
N GLY A 190 -1.16 1.86 -13.69
CA GLY A 190 0.09 1.31 -14.24
C GLY A 190 0.58 2.04 -15.48
N TRP A 191 1.71 1.60 -16.05
CA TRP A 191 2.19 2.15 -17.33
C TRP A 191 1.27 1.72 -18.47
N LEU A 192 0.54 2.67 -19.06
CA LEU A 192 -0.36 2.40 -20.19
C LEU A 192 0.29 2.65 -21.57
N GLY A 193 1.58 2.99 -21.61
CA GLY A 193 2.32 3.28 -22.84
C GLY A 193 2.03 4.65 -23.43
N THR A 194 1.52 5.57 -22.60
CA THR A 194 1.11 6.91 -22.97
C THR A 194 2.05 7.95 -22.35
N ASP A 195 2.24 9.08 -23.04
CA ASP A 195 3.17 10.14 -22.62
C ASP A 195 2.76 10.82 -21.30
N ASP A 196 1.52 10.62 -20.84
CA ASP A 196 0.96 11.17 -19.61
C ASP A 196 1.22 10.31 -18.36
N GLY A 197 1.91 9.17 -18.50
CA GLY A 197 2.11 8.24 -17.38
C GLY A 197 0.84 7.53 -16.90
N GLY A 198 -0.27 7.66 -17.65
CA GLY A 198 -1.59 7.05 -17.39
C GLY A 198 -2.58 7.95 -16.65
N VAL A 199 -2.20 9.16 -16.24
CA VAL A 199 -3.05 10.04 -15.40
C VAL A 199 -4.31 10.54 -16.11
N GLN A 200 -4.32 10.67 -17.44
CA GLN A 200 -5.50 11.09 -18.20
C GLN A 200 -6.66 10.10 -18.05
N VAL A 201 -6.37 8.81 -17.91
CA VAL A 201 -7.41 7.79 -17.65
C VAL A 201 -8.06 8.01 -16.29
N LEU A 202 -7.37 8.65 -15.33
CA LEU A 202 -7.87 8.90 -13.99
C LEU A 202 -8.80 10.13 -13.90
N GLU A 203 -8.74 11.06 -14.86
CA GLU A 203 -9.53 12.30 -14.89
C GLU A 203 -11.03 12.10 -14.58
N PRO A 204 -11.78 11.22 -15.27
CA PRO A 204 -13.21 11.05 -15.00
C PRO A 204 -13.49 10.52 -13.58
N TYR A 205 -12.58 9.72 -13.01
CA TYR A 205 -12.72 9.19 -11.66
C TYR A 205 -12.44 10.27 -10.60
N ILE A 206 -11.38 11.07 -10.79
CA ILE A 206 -11.05 12.20 -9.92
C ILE A 206 -12.24 13.18 -9.89
N ALA A 207 -12.74 13.56 -11.06
CA ALA A 207 -13.87 14.48 -11.19
C ALA A 207 -15.15 13.95 -10.54
N ALA A 208 -15.44 12.65 -10.69
CA ALA A 208 -16.61 12.04 -10.05
C ALA A 208 -16.47 11.95 -8.53
N ILE A 209 -15.31 11.54 -8.02
CA ILE A 209 -15.06 11.47 -6.57
C ILE A 209 -15.20 12.86 -5.95
N LYS A 210 -14.56 13.88 -6.52
CA LYS A 210 -14.65 15.27 -6.03
C LYS A 210 -16.07 15.84 -6.11
N ARG A 211 -16.90 15.39 -7.04
CA ARG A 211 -18.30 15.79 -7.15
C ARG A 211 -19.18 15.16 -6.07
N HIS A 212 -18.92 13.91 -5.72
CA HIS A 212 -19.78 13.14 -4.82
C HIS A 212 -19.34 13.20 -3.36
N PHE A 213 -18.07 13.49 -3.08
CA PHE A 213 -17.47 13.37 -1.76
C PHE A 213 -16.56 14.54 -1.44
N ASP A 214 -16.69 15.07 -0.22
CA ASP A 214 -15.68 15.93 0.39
C ASP A 214 -14.57 15.02 0.94
N ILE A 215 -13.56 14.74 0.10
CA ILE A 215 -12.47 13.82 0.38
C ILE A 215 -11.20 14.20 -0.39
N LEU A 216 -10.03 13.90 0.17
CA LEU A 216 -8.76 14.05 -0.52
C LEU A 216 -8.59 12.95 -1.57
N VAL A 217 -7.99 13.31 -2.71
CA VAL A 217 -7.68 12.40 -3.82
C VAL A 217 -6.18 12.50 -4.10
N ALA A 218 -5.48 11.40 -3.89
CA ALA A 218 -4.09 11.24 -4.29
C ALA A 218 -3.99 10.36 -5.54
N VAL A 219 -2.97 10.61 -6.36
CA VAL A 219 -2.70 9.84 -7.58
C VAL A 219 -1.38 9.12 -7.45
N ASP A 220 -1.38 7.81 -7.66
CA ASP A 220 -0.16 7.01 -7.80
C ASP A 220 0.00 6.61 -9.27
N ALA A 221 1.01 7.18 -9.92
CA ALA A 221 1.27 6.94 -11.33
C ALA A 221 2.77 6.79 -11.58
N LEU A 222 3.12 6.52 -12.85
CA LEU A 222 4.50 6.67 -13.30
C LEU A 222 4.72 8.09 -13.82
N PRO A 223 5.97 8.61 -13.77
CA PRO A 223 6.26 9.95 -14.28
C PRO A 223 5.78 10.13 -15.72
N PRO A 224 5.04 11.21 -16.03
CA PRO A 224 4.73 11.56 -17.40
C PRO A 224 6.00 11.98 -18.13
N LYS A 225 5.99 12.00 -19.46
CA LYS A 225 7.12 12.45 -20.27
C LYS A 225 7.43 13.94 -20.10
N ASP A 226 6.40 14.75 -19.95
CA ASP A 226 6.50 16.20 -19.74
C ASP A 226 5.78 16.66 -18.48
N ASP A 227 6.25 17.76 -17.92
CA ASP A 227 5.75 18.33 -16.66
C ASP A 227 4.34 18.93 -16.79
N GLY A 228 3.88 19.23 -18.01
CA GLY A 228 2.53 19.76 -18.22
C GLY A 228 1.43 18.77 -17.82
N TRP A 229 1.73 17.46 -17.78
CA TRP A 229 0.81 16.47 -17.22
C TRP A 229 0.74 16.52 -15.69
N ILE A 230 1.78 17.00 -15.01
CA ILE A 230 1.79 17.21 -13.57
C ILE A 230 0.84 18.37 -13.23
N ASP A 231 0.95 19.48 -13.97
CA ASP A 231 0.02 20.61 -13.87
C ASP A 231 -1.42 20.19 -14.12
N ARG A 232 -1.65 19.41 -15.19
CA ARG A 232 -2.97 18.87 -15.53
C ARG A 232 -3.51 17.99 -14.42
N THR A 233 -2.69 17.12 -13.82
CA THR A 233 -3.11 16.23 -12.73
C THR A 233 -3.58 17.04 -11.51
N TYR A 234 -2.84 18.09 -11.14
CA TYR A 234 -3.28 19.02 -10.10
C TYR A 234 -4.59 19.73 -10.50
N GLY A 235 -4.69 20.22 -11.74
CA GLY A 235 -5.88 20.87 -12.28
C GLY A 235 -7.13 19.98 -12.37
N MET A 236 -6.98 18.66 -12.45
CA MET A 236 -8.08 17.69 -12.36
C MET A 236 -8.70 17.63 -10.96
N GLY A 237 -8.00 18.14 -9.95
CA GLY A 237 -8.42 18.12 -8.55
C GLY A 237 -7.70 17.07 -7.70
N ALA A 238 -6.55 16.55 -8.14
CA ALA A 238 -5.70 15.75 -7.26
C ALA A 238 -5.06 16.63 -6.19
N ASP A 239 -5.14 16.22 -4.91
CA ASP A 239 -4.54 16.93 -3.78
C ASP A 239 -3.10 16.48 -3.50
N ALA A 240 -2.75 15.27 -3.94
CA ALA A 240 -1.42 14.69 -3.81
C ALA A 240 -1.06 13.81 -5.01
N ILE A 241 0.25 13.63 -5.23
CA ILE A 241 0.78 12.78 -6.29
C ILE A 241 1.98 11.97 -5.81
N SER A 242 2.09 10.74 -6.27
CA SER A 242 3.22 9.88 -5.99
C SER A 242 3.85 9.38 -7.29
N TYR A 243 5.17 9.53 -7.39
CA TYR A 243 5.98 8.87 -8.40
C TYR A 243 6.99 7.97 -7.70
N ASN A 244 6.63 6.69 -7.62
CA ASN A 244 7.35 5.73 -6.80
C ASN A 244 8.61 5.22 -7.52
N LEU A 245 9.78 5.61 -7.02
CA LEU A 245 11.07 5.16 -7.56
C LEU A 245 11.38 3.72 -7.13
N GLU A 246 10.86 3.31 -5.97
CA GLU A 246 10.94 1.97 -5.37
C GLU A 246 12.34 1.57 -4.88
N LEU A 247 13.40 1.94 -5.59
CA LEU A 247 14.80 1.71 -5.22
C LEU A 247 15.65 2.94 -5.50
N TRP A 248 16.41 3.38 -4.51
CA TRP A 248 17.28 4.55 -4.68
C TRP A 248 18.53 4.23 -5.51
N ASP A 249 19.12 3.06 -5.29
CA ASP A 249 20.33 2.59 -5.98
C ASP A 249 20.07 2.42 -7.49
N PRO A 250 20.80 3.13 -8.37
CA PRO A 250 20.53 3.10 -9.80
C PRO A 250 20.67 1.72 -10.45
N ALA A 251 21.63 0.90 -9.99
CA ALA A 251 21.88 -0.42 -10.58
C ALA A 251 20.79 -1.40 -10.16
N LEU A 252 20.39 -1.38 -8.90
CA LEU A 252 19.28 -2.19 -8.40
C LEU A 252 17.95 -1.74 -8.97
N PHE A 253 17.71 -0.44 -9.15
CA PHE A 253 16.54 0.08 -9.86
C PHE A 253 16.45 -0.49 -11.27
N ALA A 254 17.53 -0.43 -12.06
CA ALA A 254 17.55 -1.00 -13.41
C ALA A 254 17.34 -2.53 -13.43
N GLN A 255 17.86 -3.23 -12.43
CA GLN A 255 17.72 -4.67 -12.32
C GLN A 255 16.30 -5.10 -11.92
N ILE A 256 15.71 -4.42 -10.93
CA ILE A 256 14.46 -4.81 -10.26
C ILE A 256 13.24 -4.17 -10.93
N CYS A 257 13.39 -2.98 -11.50
CA CYS A 257 12.37 -2.22 -12.25
C CYS A 257 12.77 -2.03 -13.73
N PRO A 258 13.03 -3.10 -14.50
CA PRO A 258 13.64 -2.98 -15.83
C PRO A 258 12.80 -2.18 -16.83
N GLY A 259 11.46 -2.28 -16.77
CA GLY A 259 10.55 -1.50 -17.61
C GLY A 259 10.63 0.00 -17.36
N PRO A 260 10.30 0.47 -16.14
CA PRO A 260 10.44 1.88 -15.77
C PRO A 260 11.85 2.42 -16.02
N ALA A 261 12.90 1.66 -15.69
CA ALA A 261 14.27 2.09 -15.90
C ALA A 261 14.62 2.32 -17.38
N ARG A 262 14.14 1.47 -18.28
CA ARG A 262 14.43 1.59 -19.71
C ARG A 262 13.56 2.62 -20.43
N VAL A 263 12.27 2.66 -20.10
CA VAL A 263 11.29 3.47 -20.84
C VAL A 263 11.21 4.90 -20.31
N ILE A 264 11.31 5.08 -19.00
CA ILE A 264 11.13 6.38 -18.33
C ILE A 264 12.50 6.94 -17.91
N GLY A 265 13.35 6.09 -17.32
CA GLY A 265 14.66 6.50 -16.81
C GLY A 265 14.58 7.10 -15.41
N ARG A 266 15.62 6.83 -14.59
CA ARG A 266 15.67 7.26 -13.18
C ARG A 266 15.67 8.78 -13.06
N GLU A 267 16.37 9.47 -13.96
CA GLU A 267 16.48 10.92 -14.00
C GLU A 267 15.10 11.56 -14.13
N ARG A 268 14.25 11.01 -15.01
CA ARG A 268 12.89 11.52 -15.21
C ARG A 268 12.01 11.37 -13.96
N PHE A 269 12.17 10.31 -13.18
CA PHE A 269 11.50 10.20 -11.88
C PHE A 269 11.89 11.34 -10.94
N LEU A 270 13.19 11.64 -10.84
CA LEU A 270 13.68 12.69 -9.96
C LEU A 270 13.27 14.09 -10.43
N GLU A 271 13.30 14.33 -11.74
CA GLU A 271 12.83 15.57 -12.36
C GLU A 271 11.33 15.78 -12.11
N ALA A 272 10.50 14.76 -12.37
CA ALA A 272 9.05 14.83 -12.17
C ALA A 272 8.70 15.07 -10.68
N LEU A 273 9.38 14.38 -9.77
CA LEU A 273 9.23 14.60 -8.33
C LEU A 273 9.62 16.02 -7.93
N GLY A 274 10.75 16.53 -8.44
CA GLY A 274 11.22 17.88 -8.16
C GLY A 274 10.29 18.96 -8.73
N TYR A 275 9.70 18.74 -9.90
CA TYR A 275 8.70 19.64 -10.47
C TYR A 275 7.39 19.60 -9.69
N ALA A 276 6.91 18.40 -9.35
CA ALA A 276 5.67 18.22 -8.61
C ALA A 276 5.65 18.97 -7.27
N THR A 277 6.79 19.11 -6.58
CA THR A 277 6.84 19.87 -5.31
C THR A 277 6.67 21.38 -5.50
N THR A 278 6.75 21.88 -6.74
CA THR A 278 6.44 23.28 -7.08
C THR A 278 4.96 23.50 -7.41
N VAL A 279 4.22 22.42 -7.70
CA VAL A 279 2.80 22.45 -8.10
C VAL A 279 1.90 22.05 -6.94
N PHE A 280 2.21 20.94 -6.28
CA PHE A 280 1.43 20.38 -5.19
C PHE A 280 1.79 21.03 -3.84
N PRO A 281 0.86 21.06 -2.86
CA PRO A 281 1.13 21.60 -1.54
C PRO A 281 2.23 20.82 -0.81
N SER A 282 2.83 21.44 0.21
CA SER A 282 3.81 20.77 1.07
C SER A 282 3.22 19.50 1.68
N GLY A 283 3.93 18.37 1.54
CA GLY A 283 3.45 17.06 1.95
C GLY A 283 2.57 16.34 0.92
N GLY A 284 2.22 16.99 -0.20
CA GLY A 284 1.41 16.42 -1.28
C GLY A 284 2.19 15.66 -2.35
N VAL A 285 3.52 15.54 -2.22
CA VAL A 285 4.34 14.76 -3.17
C VAL A 285 5.03 13.64 -2.43
N ASN A 286 4.76 12.40 -2.84
CA ASN A 286 5.30 11.20 -2.20
C ASN A 286 6.18 10.39 -3.15
N CYS A 287 7.09 9.62 -2.57
CA CYS A 287 7.86 8.63 -3.32
C CYS A 287 8.16 7.42 -2.43
N HIS A 288 7.79 6.23 -2.91
CA HIS A 288 8.09 4.99 -2.22
C HIS A 288 9.55 4.57 -2.42
N LEU A 289 10.17 4.09 -1.34
CA LEU A 289 11.44 3.34 -1.34
C LEU A 289 11.21 2.02 -0.59
N ILE A 290 11.19 0.91 -1.31
CA ILE A 290 10.92 -0.42 -0.74
C ILE A 290 12.10 -0.86 0.11
N VAL A 291 11.84 -1.05 1.40
CA VAL A 291 12.87 -1.47 2.34
C VAL A 291 13.22 -2.93 2.14
N GLY A 292 14.52 -3.24 2.14
CA GLY A 292 15.02 -4.63 2.05
C GLY A 292 15.36 -5.11 0.65
N LEU A 293 15.02 -4.35 -0.41
CA LEU A 293 15.47 -4.64 -1.78
C LEU A 293 16.82 -4.02 -2.12
N GLU A 294 17.32 -3.12 -1.28
CA GLU A 294 18.63 -2.48 -1.40
C GLU A 294 19.31 -2.34 -0.02
N PRO A 295 20.62 -2.04 0.04
CA PRO A 295 21.29 -1.78 1.31
C PRO A 295 20.64 -0.60 2.06
N LEU A 296 20.48 -0.72 3.38
CA LEU A 296 19.88 0.33 4.23
C LEU A 296 20.55 1.71 4.08
N ALA A 297 21.85 1.74 3.76
CA ALA A 297 22.56 2.99 3.49
C ALA A 297 22.04 3.69 2.23
N SER A 298 21.67 2.92 1.18
CA SER A 298 21.05 3.45 -0.04
C SER A 298 19.67 4.02 0.27
N THR A 299 18.82 3.26 0.95
CA THR A 299 17.48 3.72 1.33
C THR A 299 17.53 4.99 2.16
N ARG A 300 18.44 5.07 3.15
CA ARG A 300 18.64 6.28 3.94
C ARG A 300 19.08 7.47 3.08
N ALA A 301 20.02 7.27 2.17
CA ALA A 301 20.46 8.32 1.26
C ALA A 301 19.32 8.81 0.37
N GLY A 302 18.46 7.90 -0.11
CA GLY A 302 17.25 8.23 -0.86
C GLY A 302 16.25 9.02 -0.03
N MET A 303 15.96 8.60 1.20
CA MET A 303 15.10 9.35 2.12
C MET A 303 15.60 10.78 2.34
N GLU A 304 16.91 10.94 2.61
CA GLU A 304 17.53 12.26 2.83
C GLU A 304 17.53 13.14 1.56
N ALA A 305 17.67 12.54 0.38
CA ALA A 305 17.59 13.25 -0.89
C ALA A 305 16.16 13.72 -1.19
N LEU A 306 15.18 12.82 -1.08
CA LEU A 306 13.76 13.11 -1.29
C LEU A 306 13.26 14.18 -0.32
N ALA A 307 13.57 14.04 0.97
CA ALA A 307 13.18 15.03 1.98
C ALA A 307 13.77 16.42 1.69
N ARG A 308 15.01 16.50 1.21
CA ARG A 308 15.62 17.78 0.80
C ARG A 308 14.95 18.41 -0.42
N MET A 309 14.35 17.62 -1.29
CA MET A 309 13.56 18.09 -2.44
C MET A 309 12.14 18.54 -2.07
N GLY A 310 11.70 18.30 -0.82
CA GLY A 310 10.31 18.51 -0.39
C GLY A 310 9.37 17.34 -0.70
N VAL A 311 9.92 16.19 -1.09
CA VAL A 311 9.17 14.95 -1.32
C VAL A 311 9.12 14.14 -0.02
N VAL A 312 7.95 13.60 0.31
CA VAL A 312 7.76 12.73 1.47
C VAL A 312 8.18 11.29 1.10
N PRO A 313 9.26 10.75 1.70
CA PRO A 313 9.61 9.35 1.49
C PRO A 313 8.63 8.45 2.24
N VAL A 314 8.07 7.48 1.53
CA VAL A 314 7.22 6.43 2.09
C VAL A 314 7.97 5.11 2.02
N LEU A 315 7.92 4.32 3.10
CA LEU A 315 8.71 3.10 3.25
C LEU A 315 7.80 1.86 3.32
N PRO A 316 7.32 1.34 2.18
CA PRO A 316 6.71 0.02 2.15
C PRO A 316 7.74 -1.05 2.54
N VAL A 317 7.27 -2.09 3.23
CA VAL A 317 8.06 -3.22 3.77
C VAL A 317 7.56 -4.55 3.26
#